data_AF-A0A9W4S1E8-F1
#
_entry.id   AF-A0A9W4S1E8-F1
#
_cell.length_a   1.000
_cell.length_b   1.000
_cell.length_c   1.000
_cell.angle_alpha   90.00
_cell.angle_beta   90.00
_cell.angle_gamma   90.00
#
_symmetry.space_group_name_H-M   'P 1'
#
loop_
_entity.id
_entity.type
_entity.pdbx_description
1 polymer ?
#
loop_
_entity_poly.entity_id
_entity_poly.type
_entity_poly.pdbx_seq_one_letter_code
_entity_poly.pdbx_strand_id
1 'polypeptide(L)'
;VTDVIALSQMQGMAAIPPGANADAILEAFRGFVRVHQTLLEILIGKAGLFSTVPFIGQPISAVLRQIESVVDTLAFTLIDTLEGQASEIQSEADSLSATIGDAITSYQGVNLD
;
A
#
# COMPACT_ATOMS: atom_id res chain seq x y z
N VAL A 1 8.50 -2.05 -11.96
CA VAL A 1 8.29 -1.35 -13.26
C VAL A 1 7.05 -1.87 -13.99
N THR A 2 6.62 -3.11 -13.78
CA THR A 2 5.40 -3.69 -14.40
C THR A 2 4.09 -3.08 -13.87
N ASP A 3 4.00 -2.75 -12.58
CA ASP A 3 2.75 -2.26 -11.97
C ASP A 3 2.35 -0.84 -12.42
N VAL A 4 3.32 0.02 -12.71
CA VAL A 4 3.06 1.39 -13.18
C VAL A 4 2.49 1.39 -14.61
N ILE A 5 2.86 0.41 -15.44
CA ILE A 5 2.37 0.32 -16.83
C ILE A 5 0.89 -0.05 -16.87
N ALA A 6 0.42 -0.92 -15.96
CA ALA A 6 -0.99 -1.29 -15.87
C ALA A 6 -1.86 -0.12 -15.36
N LEU A 7 -1.37 0.67 -14.40
CA LEU A 7 -2.05 1.87 -13.91
C LEU A 7 -2.21 2.94 -15.01
N SER A 8 -1.18 3.14 -15.83
CA SER A 8 -1.27 4.05 -16.99
C SER A 8 -2.30 3.59 -18.04
N GLN A 9 -2.61 2.30 -18.12
CA GLN A 9 -3.64 1.77 -19.04
C GLN A 9 -5.06 1.99 -18.52
N MET A 10 -5.24 2.27 -17.23
CA MET A 10 -6.55 2.62 -16.65
C MET A 10 -6.92 4.08 -16.87
N GLN A 11 -5.93 4.96 -17.13
CA GLN A 11 -6.19 6.37 -17.41
C GLN A 11 -6.97 6.53 -18.73
N GLY A 12 -8.20 7.07 -18.61
CA GLY A 12 -9.11 7.27 -19.73
C GLY A 12 -10.15 6.16 -19.93
N MET A 13 -10.21 5.15 -19.04
CA MET A 13 -11.36 4.26 -18.98
C MET A 13 -12.63 5.02 -18.57
N ALA A 14 -13.77 4.63 -19.13
CA ALA A 14 -15.06 5.10 -18.64
C ALA A 14 -15.25 4.64 -17.19
N ALA A 15 -15.83 5.51 -16.36
CA ALA A 15 -16.15 5.18 -14.98
C ALA A 15 -17.03 3.92 -14.92
N ILE A 16 -16.75 3.06 -13.95
CA ILE A 16 -17.46 1.82 -13.72
C ILE A 16 -18.60 2.13 -12.72
N PRO A 17 -19.87 2.00 -13.13
CA PRO A 17 -20.99 2.26 -12.24
C PRO A 17 -21.08 1.20 -11.14
N PRO A 18 -21.81 1.48 -10.04
CA PRO A 18 -22.02 0.50 -8.98
C PRO A 18 -22.65 -0.80 -9.49
N GLY A 19 -22.19 -1.92 -8.96
CA GLY A 19 -22.65 -3.25 -9.31
C GLY A 19 -21.53 -4.28 -9.24
N ALA A 20 -21.84 -5.51 -9.66
CA ALA A 20 -20.98 -6.67 -9.44
C ALA A 20 -19.51 -6.50 -9.88
N ASN A 21 -19.26 -5.74 -10.95
CA ASN A 21 -17.89 -5.46 -11.41
C ASN A 21 -17.14 -4.52 -10.47
N ALA A 22 -17.78 -3.42 -10.04
CA ALA A 22 -17.18 -2.49 -9.08
C ALA A 22 -16.96 -3.17 -7.73
N ASP A 23 -17.92 -3.99 -7.29
CA ASP A 23 -17.82 -4.74 -6.03
C ASP A 23 -16.68 -5.77 -6.06
N ALA A 24 -16.50 -6.47 -7.19
CA ALA A 24 -15.40 -7.42 -7.35
C ALA A 24 -14.02 -6.75 -7.33
N ILE A 25 -13.89 -5.57 -7.94
CA ILE A 25 -12.63 -4.80 -7.92
C ILE A 25 -12.36 -4.28 -6.51
N LEU A 26 -13.38 -3.76 -5.82
CA LEU A 26 -13.26 -3.32 -4.43
C LEU A 26 -12.83 -4.47 -3.51
N GLU A 27 -13.43 -5.65 -3.66
CA GLU A 27 -13.05 -6.82 -2.86
C GLU A 27 -11.62 -7.29 -3.16
N ALA A 28 -11.19 -7.20 -4.42
CA ALA A 28 -9.79 -7.46 -4.78
C ALA A 28 -8.85 -6.45 -4.11
N PHE A 29 -9.23 -5.17 -4.03
CA PHE A 29 -8.45 -4.14 -3.34
C PHE A 29 -8.35 -4.41 -1.84
N ARG A 30 -9.44 -4.80 -1.17
CA ARG A 30 -9.43 -5.24 0.23
C ARG A 30 -8.52 -6.44 0.45
N GLY A 31 -8.56 -7.42 -0.46
CA GLY A 31 -7.66 -8.58 -0.43
C GLY A 31 -6.19 -8.18 -0.55
N PHE A 32 -5.88 -7.26 -1.47
CA PHE A 32 -4.55 -6.67 -1.62
C PHE A 32 -4.07 -5.99 -0.34
N VAL A 33 -4.91 -5.15 0.29
CA VAL A 33 -4.60 -4.45 1.55
C VAL A 33 -4.29 -5.45 2.66
N ARG A 34 -5.16 -6.44 2.86
CA ARG A 34 -4.99 -7.47 3.91
C ARG A 34 -3.68 -8.25 3.79
N VAL A 35 -3.33 -8.67 2.57
CA VAL A 35 -2.08 -9.41 2.32
C VAL A 35 -0.86 -8.54 2.59
N HIS A 36 -0.89 -7.27 2.17
CA HIS A 36 0.22 -6.34 2.42
C HIS A 36 0.36 -6.02 3.91
N GLN A 37 -0.73 -5.81 4.63
CA GLN A 37 -0.70 -5.61 6.09
C GLN A 37 -0.07 -6.81 6.80
N THR A 38 -0.47 -8.04 6.43
CA THR A 38 0.13 -9.26 7.01
C THR A 38 1.64 -9.33 6.77
N LEU A 39 2.09 -8.98 5.56
CA LEU A 39 3.52 -8.93 5.25
C LEU A 39 4.26 -7.85 6.05
N LEU A 40 3.66 -6.66 6.19
CA LEU A 40 4.25 -5.54 6.92
C LEU A 40 4.33 -5.82 8.42
N GLU A 41 3.33 -6.45 9.02
CA GLU A 41 3.37 -6.90 10.42
C GLU A 41 4.53 -7.89 10.66
N ILE A 42 4.77 -8.79 9.72
CA ILE A 42 5.94 -9.70 9.76
C ILE A 42 7.25 -8.91 9.68
N LEU A 43 7.34 -7.92 8.79
CA LEU A 43 8.52 -7.06 8.64
C LEU A 43 8.79 -6.24 9.91
N ILE A 44 7.75 -5.64 10.51
CA ILE A 44 7.81 -4.93 11.79
C ILE A 44 8.38 -5.86 12.88
N GLY A 45 7.84 -7.07 13.02
CA GLY A 45 8.33 -8.05 14.00
C GLY A 45 9.79 -8.46 13.77
N LYS A 46 10.27 -8.43 12.52
CA LYS A 46 11.67 -8.72 12.17
C LYS A 46 12.60 -7.52 12.30
N ALA A 47 12.10 -6.28 12.35
CA ALA A 47 12.93 -5.09 12.51
C ALA A 47 13.79 -5.16 13.78
N GLY A 48 13.27 -5.75 14.87
CA GLY A 48 13.99 -5.98 16.11
C GLY A 48 15.17 -6.97 16.01
N LEU A 49 15.26 -7.78 14.94
CA LEU A 49 16.44 -8.62 14.69
C LEU A 49 17.61 -7.84 14.08
N PHE A 50 17.33 -6.66 13.51
CA PHE A 50 18.31 -5.83 12.82
C PHE A 50 18.83 -4.67 13.67
N SER A 51 18.32 -4.48 14.90
CA SER A 51 18.80 -3.45 15.86
C SER A 51 20.28 -3.59 16.21
N THR A 52 20.87 -4.76 16.01
CA THR A 52 22.29 -5.01 16.30
C THR A 52 23.21 -4.81 15.10
N VAL A 53 22.66 -4.58 13.90
CA VAL A 53 23.42 -4.41 12.66
C VAL A 53 23.23 -2.99 12.13
N PRO A 54 24.25 -2.12 12.21
CA PRO A 54 24.11 -0.74 11.80
C PRO A 54 23.83 -0.64 10.29
N PHE A 55 23.04 0.37 9.90
CA PHE A 55 22.78 0.79 8.52
C PHE A 55 21.85 -0.08 7.64
N ILE A 56 21.24 -1.17 8.14
CA ILE A 56 20.27 -1.98 7.35
C ILE A 56 18.90 -1.30 7.25
N GLY A 57 18.53 -0.46 8.23
CA GLY A 57 17.21 0.16 8.30
C GLY A 57 16.90 1.13 7.15
N GLN A 58 17.89 1.90 6.70
CA GLN A 58 17.68 2.95 5.69
C GLN A 58 17.22 2.40 4.33
N PRO A 59 17.90 1.41 3.72
CA PRO A 59 17.44 0.82 2.45
C PRO A 59 16.01 0.26 2.52
N ILE A 60 15.66 -0.40 3.63
CA ILE A 60 14.32 -0.99 3.80
C ILE A 60 13.27 0.12 3.89
N SER A 61 13.53 1.16 4.68
CA SER A 61 12.63 2.30 4.80
C SER A 61 12.42 3.03 3.46
N ALA A 62 13.45 3.10 2.61
CA ALA A 62 13.34 3.71 1.28
C ALA A 62 12.42 2.90 0.35
N VAL A 63 12.52 1.57 0.38
CA VAL A 63 11.63 0.69 -0.39
C VAL A 63 10.19 0.78 0.12
N LEU A 64 9.99 0.83 1.44
CA LEU A 64 8.65 0.97 2.03
C LEU A 64 7.96 2.29 1.61
N ARG A 65 8.70 3.41 1.53
CA ARG A 65 8.19 4.67 0.98
C ARG A 65 7.80 4.57 -0.50
N GLN A 66 8.54 3.77 -1.27
CA GLN A 66 8.18 3.53 -2.66
C GLN A 66 6.89 2.70 -2.78
N ILE A 67 6.70 1.72 -1.89
CA ILE A 67 5.46 0.94 -1.82
C ILE A 67 4.28 1.84 -1.44
N GLU A 68 4.44 2.73 -0.45
CA GLU A 68 3.42 3.72 -0.07
C GLU A 68 2.95 4.55 -1.27
N SER A 69 3.89 5.10 -2.05
CA SER A 69 3.56 5.88 -3.26
C SER A 69 2.79 5.07 -4.32
N VAL A 70 3.04 3.76 -4.43
CA VAL A 70 2.30 2.89 -5.35
C VAL A 70 0.89 2.63 -4.83
N VAL A 71 0.72 2.41 -3.52
CA VAL A 71 -0.59 2.25 -2.89
C VAL A 71 -1.44 3.50 -3.09
N ASP A 72 -0.88 4.68 -2.86
CA ASP A 72 -1.57 5.96 -3.08
C ASP A 72 -2.03 6.12 -4.54
N THR A 73 -1.13 5.81 -5.48
CA THR A 73 -1.44 5.91 -6.92
C THR A 73 -2.56 4.94 -7.31
N LEU A 74 -2.54 3.72 -6.78
CA LEU A 74 -3.58 2.72 -7.01
C LEU A 74 -4.91 3.18 -6.39
N ALA A 75 -4.91 3.68 -5.16
CA ALA A 75 -6.10 4.17 -4.49
C ALA A 75 -6.75 5.32 -5.26
N PHE A 76 -5.98 6.34 -5.66
CA PHE A 76 -6.50 7.44 -6.48
C PHE A 76 -7.06 6.96 -7.82
N THR A 77 -6.36 6.05 -8.49
CA THR A 77 -6.84 5.48 -9.76
C THR A 77 -8.17 4.76 -9.59
N LEU A 78 -8.34 3.99 -8.50
CA LEU A 78 -9.58 3.29 -8.22
C LEU A 78 -10.71 4.25 -7.79
N ILE A 79 -10.41 5.30 -7.03
CA ILE A 79 -11.38 6.36 -6.67
C ILE A 79 -11.93 7.04 -7.94
N ASP A 80 -11.06 7.35 -8.90
CA ASP A 80 -11.46 7.98 -10.16
C ASP A 80 -12.24 7.03 -11.07
N THR A 81 -12.00 5.72 -10.96
CA THR A 81 -12.57 4.71 -11.86
C THR A 81 -13.87 4.09 -11.33
N LEU A 82 -14.03 3.93 -10.01
CA LEU A 82 -15.17 3.23 -9.39
C LEU A 82 -16.16 4.21 -8.77
N GLU A 83 -17.30 4.40 -9.44
CA GLU A 83 -18.35 5.30 -8.94
C GLU A 83 -18.90 4.81 -7.59
N GLY A 84 -19.00 5.73 -6.62
CA GLY A 84 -19.61 5.47 -5.32
C GLY A 84 -18.76 4.69 -4.31
N GLN A 85 -17.56 4.23 -4.67
CA GLN A 85 -16.69 3.43 -3.78
C GLN A 85 -15.56 4.24 -3.12
N ALA A 86 -15.49 5.55 -3.38
CA ALA A 86 -14.36 6.38 -2.98
C ALA A 86 -14.06 6.36 -1.47
N SER A 87 -15.10 6.41 -0.63
CA SER A 87 -14.92 6.40 0.83
C SER A 87 -14.32 5.09 1.34
N GLU A 88 -14.71 3.95 0.75
CA GLU A 88 -14.21 2.65 1.16
C GLU A 88 -12.76 2.45 0.70
N ILE A 89 -12.47 2.80 -0.56
CA ILE A 89 -11.11 2.73 -1.11
C ILE A 89 -10.16 3.60 -0.29
N GLN A 90 -10.58 4.83 0.05
CA GLN A 90 -9.77 5.72 0.88
C GLN A 90 -9.52 5.11 2.27
N SER A 91 -10.54 4.55 2.92
CA SER A 91 -10.40 3.93 4.24
C SER A 91 -9.41 2.75 4.23
N GLU A 92 -9.50 1.89 3.21
CA GLU A 92 -8.60 0.74 3.04
C GLU A 92 -7.16 1.19 2.71
N ALA A 93 -7.01 2.22 1.87
CA ALA A 93 -5.70 2.81 1.55
C ALA A 93 -5.04 3.47 2.76
N ASP A 94 -5.80 4.25 3.53
CA ASP A 94 -5.33 4.91 4.76
C ASP A 94 -4.90 3.87 5.80
N SER A 95 -5.66 2.76 5.92
CA SER A 95 -5.31 1.66 6.82
C SER A 95 -3.99 0.99 6.42
N LEU A 96 -3.76 0.76 5.12
CA LEU A 96 -2.50 0.20 4.65
C LEU A 96 -1.34 1.20 4.81
N SER A 97 -1.55 2.48 4.48
CA SER A 97 -0.54 3.55 4.65
C SER A 97 -0.09 3.64 6.11
N ALA A 98 -1.02 3.55 7.07
CA ALA A 98 -0.67 3.51 8.49
C ALA A 98 0.26 2.33 8.82
N THR A 99 -0.03 1.11 8.34
CA THR A 99 0.83 -0.06 8.56
C THR A 99 2.20 0.10 7.88
N ILE A 100 2.28 0.73 6.70
CA ILE A 100 3.54 1.05 6.05
C ILE A 100 4.34 2.06 6.89
N GLY A 101 3.68 3.08 7.43
CA GLY A 101 4.28 4.07 8.33
C GLY A 101 4.88 3.44 9.59
N ASP A 102 4.19 2.49 10.20
CA ASP A 102 4.68 1.72 11.35
C ASP A 102 5.92 0.88 10.98
N ALA A 103 5.91 0.25 9.81
CA ALA A 103 7.08 -0.48 9.30
C ALA A 103 8.26 0.46 9.04
N ILE A 104 8.04 1.60 8.38
CA ILE A 104 9.08 2.62 8.15
C ILE A 104 9.69 3.07 9.48
N THR A 105 8.85 3.35 10.48
CA THR A 105 9.27 3.78 11.81
C THR A 105 10.13 2.72 12.49
N SER A 106 9.70 1.46 12.43
CA SER A 106 10.43 0.32 13.01
C SER A 106 11.82 0.17 12.39
N TYR A 107 11.97 0.36 11.08
CA TYR A 107 13.26 0.29 10.40
C TYR A 107 14.10 1.58 10.50
N GLN A 108 13.50 2.74 10.73
CA GLN A 108 14.24 3.97 11.01
C GLN A 108 14.86 3.94 12.42
N GLY A 109 14.12 3.44 13.40
CA GLY A 109 14.57 3.30 14.80
C GLY A 109 15.81 2.42 14.97
N VAL A 110 16.02 1.44 14.07
CA VAL A 110 17.23 0.60 13.99
C VAL A 110 18.53 1.43 13.78
N ASN A 111 18.45 2.71 13.39
CA ASN A 111 19.62 3.57 13.25
C ASN A 111 19.95 4.41 14.50
N LEU A 112 19.15 4.33 15.57
CA LEU A 112 19.23 5.22 16.73
C LEU A 112 19.69 4.54 18.05
N ASP A 113 19.96 3.24 18.04
CA ASP A 113 20.52 2.48 19.17
C ASP A 113 22.04 2.30 19.07
#